data_AF-J2U786-F1
#
_entry.id   AF-J2U786-F1
#
_cell.length_a   1.000
_cell.length_b   1.000
_cell.length_c   1.000
_cell.angle_alpha   90.00
_cell.angle_beta   90.00
_cell.angle_gamma   90.00
#
_symmetry.space_group_name_H-M   'P 1'
#
loop_
_entity.id
_entity.type
_entity.pdbx_description
1 polymer ?
#
loop_
_entity_poly.entity_id
_entity_poly.type
_entity_poly.pdbx_seq_one_letter_code
_entity_poly.pdbx_strand_id
1 'polypeptide(L)'
;MIKMKKIIVLMHPSRKVAHVKVGFSWPAFLLGPLWAFVKRLWWHFLALILVLKMVNFATYYALSTESLFSLFLDIGISLTYMLVCGIYGNRWLMKALLKRGYVVVN
;
A
#
# COMPACT_ATOMS: atom_id res chain seq x y z
N MET A 1 18.50 -16.19 -18.19
CA MET A 1 17.99 -15.37 -17.07
C MET A 1 17.29 -14.13 -17.64
N ILE A 2 15.95 -14.14 -17.72
CA ILE A 2 15.19 -13.02 -18.31
C ILE A 2 15.29 -11.82 -17.35
N LYS A 3 15.96 -10.74 -17.78
CA LYS A 3 16.16 -9.53 -16.98
C LYS A 3 14.84 -8.76 -16.91
N MET A 4 13.98 -9.08 -15.95
CA MET A 4 12.72 -8.36 -15.76
C MET A 4 13.00 -6.87 -15.51
N LYS A 5 12.42 -5.98 -16.32
CA LYS A 5 12.51 -4.53 -16.10
C LYS A 5 11.95 -4.21 -14.72
N LYS A 6 12.76 -3.56 -13.87
CA LYS A 6 12.37 -3.18 -12.49
C LYS A 6 11.33 -2.06 -12.45
N ILE A 7 11.06 -1.41 -13.58
CA ILE A 7 10.15 -0.26 -13.69
C ILE A 7 9.28 -0.47 -14.93
N ILE A 8 7.97 -0.35 -14.76
CA ILE A 8 6.97 -0.32 -15.83
C ILE A 8 6.64 1.14 -16.12
N VAL A 9 6.73 1.53 -17.38
CA VAL A 9 6.35 2.86 -17.86
C VAL A 9 4.92 2.78 -18.38
N LEU A 10 4.08 3.67 -17.87
CA LEU A 10 2.67 3.80 -18.22
C LEU A 10 2.47 5.15 -18.88
N MET A 11 1.85 5.18 -20.07
CA MET A 11 1.55 6.42 -20.79
C MET A 11 0.06 6.58 -20.96
N HIS A 12 -0.45 7.77 -20.67
CA HIS A 12 -1.82 8.16 -20.97
C HIS A 12 -1.89 8.80 -22.36
N PRO A 13 -2.99 8.64 -23.12
CA PRO A 13 -3.18 9.29 -24.42
C PRO A 13 -2.93 10.81 -24.43
N SER A 14 -3.15 11.47 -23.29
CA SER A 14 -2.84 12.89 -23.10
C SER A 14 -1.37 13.20 -22.79
N ARG A 15 -0.44 12.32 -23.18
CA ARG A 15 1.02 12.44 -22.99
C ARG A 15 1.51 12.48 -21.52
N LYS A 16 0.68 12.08 -20.56
CA LYS A 16 1.12 11.91 -19.16
C LYS A 16 1.87 10.59 -19.01
N VAL A 17 3.04 10.63 -18.38
CA VAL A 17 3.87 9.45 -18.14
C VAL A 17 3.89 9.15 -16.64
N ALA A 18 3.74 7.88 -16.29
CA ALA A 18 3.82 7.38 -14.93
C ALA A 18 4.80 6.21 -14.87
N HIS A 19 5.72 6.26 -13.91
CA HIS A 19 6.68 5.18 -13.65
C HIS A 19 6.21 4.40 -12.42
N VAL A 20 6.05 3.09 -12.58
CA VAL A 20 5.68 2.21 -11.47
C VAL A 20 6.77 1.16 -11.29
N LYS A 21 7.38 1.12 -10.11
CA LYS A 21 8.37 0.11 -9.76
C LYS A 21 7.69 -1.25 -9.59
N VAL A 22 8.33 -2.31 -10.09
CA VAL A 22 7.92 -3.70 -9.85
C VAL A 22 8.46 -4.14 -8.48
N GLY A 23 7.59 -4.70 -7.64
CA GLY A 23 7.93 -5.18 -6.29
C GLY A 23 7.52 -4.22 -5.20
N PHE A 24 8.33 -4.15 -4.13
CA PHE A 24 7.99 -3.46 -2.89
C PHE A 24 7.88 -1.93 -3.02
N SER A 25 6.86 -1.36 -2.40
CA SER A 25 6.57 0.06 -2.31
C SER A 25 6.97 0.59 -0.93
N TRP A 26 8.18 1.13 -0.81
CA TRP A 26 8.64 1.79 0.42
C TRP A 26 7.70 2.91 0.89
N PRO A 27 7.16 3.77 0.00
CA PRO A 27 6.22 4.79 0.45
C PRO A 27 4.91 4.22 1.00
N ALA A 28 4.39 3.13 0.43
CA ALA A 28 3.18 2.50 0.95
C ALA A 28 3.43 1.79 2.29
N PHE A 29 4.62 1.20 2.47
CA PHE A 29 5.02 0.56 3.72
C PHE A 29 5.09 1.57 4.89
N LEU A 30 5.74 2.72 4.67
CA LEU A 30 5.97 3.70 5.73
C LEU A 30 4.78 4.65 5.96
N LEU A 31 4.06 5.02 4.90
CA LEU A 31 3.02 6.06 4.96
C LEU A 31 1.60 5.50 4.92
N GLY A 32 1.42 4.20 4.62
CA GLY A 32 0.13 3.51 4.62
C GLY A 32 -0.98 4.28 3.87
N PRO A 33 -2.07 4.69 4.53
CA PRO A 33 -3.17 5.41 3.89
C PRO A 33 -2.74 6.76 3.27
N LEU A 34 -1.81 7.49 3.88
CA LEU A 34 -1.39 8.81 3.38
C LEU A 34 -0.78 8.70 1.96
N TRP A 35 -0.01 7.64 1.72
CA TRP A 35 0.49 7.35 0.38
C TRP A 35 -0.64 7.08 -0.62
N ALA A 36 -1.66 6.33 -0.21
CA ALA A 36 -2.82 6.03 -1.06
C ALA A 36 -3.59 7.31 -1.41
N PHE A 37 -3.73 8.24 -0.46
CA PHE A 37 -4.32 9.56 -0.67
C PHE A 37 -3.54 10.38 -1.72
N VAL A 38 -2.21 10.50 -1.56
CA VAL A 38 -1.34 11.24 -2.50
C VAL A 38 -1.41 10.66 -3.91
N LYS A 39 -1.52 9.33 -4.06
CA LYS A 39 -1.68 8.66 -5.35
C LYS A 39 -3.13 8.66 -5.89
N ARG A 40 -4.05 9.32 -5.19
CA ARG A 40 -5.48 9.44 -5.51
C ARG A 40 -6.19 8.08 -5.54
N LEU A 41 -5.72 7.11 -4.75
CA LEU A 41 -6.28 5.76 -4.66
C LEU A 41 -7.45 5.73 -3.66
N TRP A 42 -8.51 6.50 -3.91
CA TRP A 42 -9.59 6.78 -2.95
C TRP A 42 -10.18 5.54 -2.26
N TRP A 43 -10.51 4.49 -3.02
CA TRP A 43 -11.02 3.24 -2.44
C TRP A 43 -10.00 2.53 -1.54
N HIS A 44 -8.73 2.49 -1.93
CA HIS A 44 -7.69 1.90 -1.10
C HIS A 44 -7.43 2.77 0.14
N PHE A 45 -7.46 4.10 -0.01
CA PHE A 45 -7.35 5.03 1.11
C PHE A 45 -8.42 4.78 2.17
N LEU A 46 -9.70 4.71 1.77
CA LEU A 46 -10.81 4.43 2.68
C LEU A 46 -10.67 3.06 3.34
N ALA A 47 -10.36 2.01 2.55
CA ALA A 47 -10.16 0.66 3.08
C ALA A 47 -8.99 0.60 4.09
N LEU A 48 -7.87 1.25 3.78
CA LEU A 48 -6.70 1.27 4.64
C LEU A 48 -6.93 2.05 5.93
N ILE A 49 -7.71 3.14 5.90
CA ILE A 49 -8.15 3.85 7.12
C ILE A 49 -9.04 2.95 7.96
N LEU A 50 -10.03 2.28 7.34
CA LEU A 50 -10.94 1.40 8.06
C LEU A 50 -10.19 0.28 8.79
N VAL A 51 -9.28 -0.40 8.08
CA VAL A 51 -8.42 -1.45 8.65
C VAL A 51 -7.55 -0.89 9.77
N LEU A 52 -6.93 0.28 9.55
CA LEU A 52 -6.11 0.91 10.58
C LEU A 52 -6.93 1.25 11.84
N LYS A 53 -8.17 1.72 11.70
CA LYS A 53 -9.06 1.97 12.83
C LYS A 53 -9.47 0.69 13.54
N MET A 54 -9.74 -0.39 12.82
CA MET A 54 -10.03 -1.70 13.41
C MET A 54 -8.84 -2.26 14.19
N VAL A 55 -7.63 -2.15 13.65
CA VAL A 55 -6.39 -2.56 14.33
C VAL A 55 -6.22 -1.75 15.62
N ASN A 56 -6.28 -0.42 15.56
CA ASN A 56 -6.16 0.42 16.75
C ASN A 56 -7.24 0.14 17.79
N PHE A 57 -8.47 -0.14 17.36
CA PHE A 57 -9.55 -0.51 18.25
C PHE A 57 -9.23 -1.84 18.95
N ALA A 58 -8.87 -2.88 18.20
CA ALA A 58 -8.48 -4.18 18.77
C ALA A 58 -7.31 -4.07 19.74
N THR A 59 -6.29 -3.29 19.38
CA THR A 59 -5.12 -2.99 20.21
C THR A 59 -5.51 -2.29 21.51
N TYR A 60 -6.43 -1.31 21.46
CA TYR A 60 -6.91 -0.61 22.65
C TYR A 60 -7.53 -1.57 23.68
N TYR A 61 -8.36 -2.53 23.24
CA TYR A 61 -8.90 -3.55 24.15
C TYR A 61 -7.84 -4.53 24.62
N ALA A 62 -6.93 -4.96 23.75
CA ALA A 62 -5.89 -5.92 24.10
C ALA A 62 -4.87 -5.35 25.12
N LEU A 63 -4.50 -4.08 25.00
CA LEU A 63 -3.53 -3.43 25.89
C LEU A 63 -4.08 -3.14 27.29
N SER A 64 -5.40 -3.19 27.50
CA SER A 64 -6.00 -3.08 28.84
C SER A 64 -5.54 -4.18 29.82
N THR A 65 -4.92 -5.24 29.32
CA THR A 65 -4.36 -6.34 30.11
C THR A 65 -2.87 -6.16 30.48
N GLU A 66 -2.20 -5.11 29.98
CA GLU A 66 -0.78 -4.77 30.21
C GLU A 66 0.22 -5.94 30.17
N SER A 67 -0.02 -6.93 29.30
CA SER A 67 0.84 -8.09 29.15
C SER A 67 1.91 -7.91 28.07
N LEU A 68 3.08 -8.53 28.24
CA LEU A 68 4.09 -8.61 27.16
C LEU A 68 3.52 -9.26 25.89
N PHE A 69 2.60 -10.22 26.05
CA PHE A 69 1.95 -10.88 24.93
C PHE A 69 1.11 -9.91 24.08
N SER A 70 0.33 -9.03 24.71
CA SER A 70 -0.48 -8.04 23.98
C SER A 70 0.39 -7.01 23.24
N LEU A 71 1.56 -6.65 23.79
CA LEU A 71 2.55 -5.83 23.09
C LEU A 71 3.09 -6.51 21.82
N PHE A 72 3.52 -7.77 21.91
CA PHE A 72 4.04 -8.49 20.74
C PHE A 72 2.98 -8.69 19.66
N LEU A 73 1.73 -8.94 20.08
CA LEU A 73 0.60 -9.06 19.17
C LEU A 73 0.36 -7.75 18.41
N ASP A 74 0.35 -6.61 19.10
CA ASP A 74 0.18 -5.30 18.46
C ASP A 74 1.26 -4.98 17.43
N ILE A 75 2.54 -5.19 17.80
CA ILE A 75 3.68 -5.02 16.89
C ILE A 75 3.53 -5.95 15.67
N GLY A 76 3.14 -7.21 15.90
CA GLY A 76 2.95 -8.20 14.84
C GLY A 76 1.86 -7.79 13.84
N ILE A 77 0.70 -7.33 14.33
CA ILE A 77 -0.40 -6.86 13.48
C ILE A 77 0.01 -5.60 12.71
N SER A 78 0.60 -4.62 13.40
CA SER A 78 1.06 -3.37 12.79
C SER A 78 2.10 -3.60 11.69
N LEU A 79 3.10 -4.45 11.96
CA LEU A 79 4.11 -4.81 10.96
C LEU A 79 3.49 -5.55 9.77
N THR A 80 2.57 -6.48 10.03
CA THR A 80 1.84 -7.20 8.97
C THR A 80 1.06 -6.23 8.08
N TYR A 81 0.35 -5.27 8.68
CA TYR A 81 -0.36 -4.22 7.95
C TYR A 81 0.59 -3.41 7.05
N MET A 82 1.73 -2.95 7.59
CA MET A 82 2.73 -2.21 6.85
C MET A 82 3.29 -3.06 5.69
N LEU A 83 3.64 -4.32 5.94
CA LEU A 83 4.16 -5.25 4.94
C LEU A 83 3.15 -5.47 3.80
N VAL A 84 1.87 -5.66 4.11
CA VAL A 84 0.81 -5.75 3.09
C VAL A 84 0.77 -4.50 2.23
N CYS A 85 0.81 -3.31 2.84
CA CYS A 85 0.86 -2.05 2.09
C CYS A 85 2.10 -1.96 1.19
N GLY A 86 3.27 -2.33 1.69
CA GLY A 86 4.52 -2.34 0.94
C GLY A 86 4.52 -3.33 -0.22
N ILE A 87 4.08 -4.56 0.01
CA ILE A 87 4.08 -5.65 -0.98
C ILE A 87 3.07 -5.37 -2.11
N TYR A 88 1.89 -4.84 -1.78
CA TYR A 88 0.80 -4.65 -2.75
C TYR A 88 0.69 -3.22 -3.29
N GLY A 89 1.30 -2.22 -2.65
CA GLY A 89 1.12 -0.81 -3.01
C GLY A 89 1.39 -0.48 -4.48
N ASN A 90 2.52 -0.91 -5.03
CA ASN A 90 2.83 -0.66 -6.45
C ASN A 90 1.81 -1.34 -7.39
N ARG A 91 1.29 -2.51 -7.02
CA ARG A 91 0.26 -3.21 -7.79
C ARG A 91 -1.08 -2.47 -7.76
N TRP A 92 -1.47 -1.94 -6.61
CA TRP A 92 -2.67 -1.10 -6.49
C TRP A 92 -2.56 0.15 -7.34
N LEU A 93 -1.40 0.81 -7.31
CA LEU A 93 -1.12 1.99 -8.13
C LEU A 93 -1.18 1.66 -9.62
N MET A 94 -0.52 0.59 -10.06
CA MET A 94 -0.55 0.13 -11.46
C MET A 94 -1.97 -0.14 -11.92
N LYS A 95 -2.74 -0.95 -11.18
CA LYS A 95 -4.14 -1.25 -11.53
C LYS A 95 -5.01 0.00 -11.61
N ALA A 96 -4.80 0.96 -10.71
CA ALA A 96 -5.55 2.21 -10.73
C ALA A 96 -5.18 3.10 -11.92
N LEU A 97 -3.90 3.14 -12.32
CA LEU A 97 -3.47 3.86 -13.52
C LEU A 97 -4.05 3.22 -14.79
N LEU A 98 -4.02 1.88 -14.90
CA LEU A 98 -4.65 1.17 -16.01
C LEU A 98 -6.15 1.47 -16.11
N LYS A 99 -6.87 1.47 -14.98
CA LYS A 99 -8.30 1.87 -14.93
C LYS A 99 -8.55 3.33 -15.34
N ARG A 100 -7.53 4.20 -15.25
CA ARG A 100 -7.59 5.60 -15.67
C ARG A 100 -7.20 5.79 -17.14
N GLY A 101 -7.05 4.73 -17.92
CA GLY A 101 -6.74 4.79 -19.35
C GLY A 101 -5.24 4.90 -19.67
N TYR A 102 -4.35 4.64 -18.71
CA TYR A 102 -2.92 4.48 -19.02
C TYR A 102 -2.68 3.13 -19.69
N VAL A 103 -1.75 3.08 -20.64
CA VAL A 103 -1.29 1.86 -21.29
C VAL A 103 0.18 1.61 -20.96
N VAL A 104 0.56 0.32 -20.90
CA VAL A 104 1.97 -0.07 -20.70
C VAL A 104 2.74 0.20 -21.98
N VAL A 105 3.83 0.94 -21.88
CA VAL A 105 4.75 1.18 -23.00
C VAL A 105 6.06 0.47 -22.66
N ASN A 106 6.44 -0.50 -23.49
CA ASN A 106 7.61 -1.36 -23.29
C ASN A 106 8.88 -0.75 -23.87
#